data_AF-E0VQV2-F1
#
_entry.id   AF-E0VQV2-F1
#
_cell.length_a   1.000
_cell.length_b   1.000
_cell.length_c   1.000
_cell.angle_alpha   90.00
_cell.angle_beta   90.00
_cell.angle_gamma   90.00
#
_symmetry.space_group_name_H-M   'P 1'
#
loop_
_entity.id
_entity.type
_entity.pdbx_description
1 polymer ?
#
loop_
_entity_poly.entity_id
_entity_poly.type
_entity_poly.pdbx_seq_one_letter_code
_entity_poly.pdbx_strand_id
1 'polypeptide(L)'
;MGGTEGPGVKAFSLQGRFHDVRRRVFMTDEERRWRAQFLKDIQLADGEPRYVPEYYRATTNPIRRLWKSPMWVLQNFLQSKLGETPGYHVRHIIGKTFILFMVSYMGIYYIKYHSSDWKNVFAADFYRAKPPMVPSQPGYPNAPKMAPFEYYDKGFYSTPFAVKIEKPVAETSSKKRRAKKQQQQEDEDDEPC
;
A
#
# COMPACT_ATOMS: atom_id res chain seq x y z
N MET A 1 27.49 -15.00 -2.12
CA MET A 1 26.72 -14.51 -0.96
C MET A 1 25.50 -15.38 -0.77
N GLY A 2 25.14 -15.70 0.47
CA GLY A 2 23.86 -16.31 0.83
C GLY A 2 23.92 -17.75 1.35
N GLY A 3 24.72 -18.02 2.38
CA GLY A 3 24.47 -19.16 3.26
C GLY A 3 23.59 -18.67 4.41
N THR A 4 22.28 -18.80 4.30
CA THR A 4 21.37 -18.50 5.41
C THR A 4 21.15 -19.73 6.25
N GLU A 5 21.21 -19.49 7.55
CA GLU A 5 21.37 -20.46 8.63
C GLU A 5 20.06 -21.22 8.89
N GLY A 6 20.16 -22.55 8.92
CA GLY A 6 19.13 -23.51 9.30
C GLY A 6 19.79 -24.67 10.08
N PRO A 7 19.01 -25.54 10.74
CA PRO A 7 19.42 -26.26 11.94
C PRO A 7 20.59 -27.22 11.68
N GLY A 8 21.80 -26.81 12.04
CA GLY A 8 22.99 -27.65 12.16
C GLY A 8 23.57 -28.26 10.88
N VAL A 9 22.92 -28.12 9.71
CA VAL A 9 23.39 -28.68 8.44
C VAL A 9 23.84 -27.57 7.50
N LYS A 10 25.09 -27.63 7.02
CA LYS A 10 25.58 -26.73 5.98
C LYS A 10 24.69 -26.85 4.74
N ALA A 11 24.04 -25.75 4.35
CA ALA A 11 23.33 -25.68 3.09
C ALA A 11 24.29 -26.05 1.94
N PHE A 12 23.95 -27.10 1.20
CA PHE A 12 24.65 -27.50 -0.02
C PHE A 12 23.76 -27.23 -1.22
N SER A 13 24.36 -26.89 -2.37
CA SER A 13 23.60 -26.63 -3.59
C SER A 13 23.02 -27.94 -4.13
N LEU A 14 21.71 -27.97 -4.40
CA LEU A 14 21.05 -29.07 -5.14
C LEU A 14 21.51 -29.12 -6.60
N GLN A 15 21.94 -27.98 -7.13
CA GLN A 15 22.59 -27.86 -8.42
C GLN A 15 23.95 -28.57 -8.30
N GLY A 16 24.03 -29.81 -8.78
CA GLY A 16 25.22 -30.67 -8.60
C GLY A 16 26.51 -30.07 -9.16
N ARG A 17 27.61 -30.84 -9.07
CA ARG A 17 28.99 -30.40 -9.39
C ARG A 17 29.17 -29.64 -10.70
N PHE A 18 28.33 -29.91 -11.69
CA PHE A 18 28.41 -29.34 -13.05
C PHE A 18 27.71 -28.00 -13.22
N HIS A 19 27.09 -27.42 -12.18
CA HIS A 19 26.59 -26.05 -12.23
C HIS A 19 27.73 -25.03 -12.40
N ASP A 20 28.89 -25.31 -11.77
CA ASP A 20 30.08 -24.47 -11.79
C ASP A 20 30.85 -24.56 -13.11
N VAL A 21 31.08 -23.43 -13.78
CA VAL A 21 31.79 -23.36 -15.08
C VAL A 21 33.21 -23.93 -14.97
N ARG A 22 33.95 -23.61 -13.89
CA ARG A 22 35.33 -24.08 -13.69
C ARG A 22 35.43 -25.60 -13.58
N ARG A 23 34.45 -26.23 -12.95
CA ARG A 23 34.40 -27.69 -12.80
C ARG A 23 33.99 -28.40 -14.10
N ARG A 24 33.35 -27.71 -15.04
CA ARG A 24 33.03 -28.24 -16.38
C ARG A 24 34.27 -28.38 -17.27
N VAL A 25 35.33 -27.61 -17.04
CA VAL A 25 36.56 -27.64 -17.84
C VAL A 25 37.36 -28.93 -17.62
N PHE A 26 37.29 -29.50 -16.42
CA PHE A 26 38.03 -30.72 -16.03
C PHE A 26 37.11 -31.94 -15.87
N MET A 27 36.32 -32.25 -16.91
CA MET A 27 35.48 -33.45 -16.91
C MET A 27 36.28 -34.71 -17.25
N THR A 28 35.98 -35.81 -16.58
CA THR A 28 36.41 -37.15 -17.02
C THR A 28 35.63 -37.59 -18.27
N ASP A 29 36.16 -38.55 -19.01
CA ASP A 29 35.49 -39.04 -20.23
C ASP A 29 34.11 -39.65 -19.95
N GLU A 30 33.95 -40.32 -18.80
CA GLU A 30 32.68 -40.87 -18.34
C GLU A 30 31.63 -39.76 -18.10
N GLU A 31 32.06 -38.68 -17.47
CA GLU A 31 31.18 -37.54 -17.18
C GLU A 31 30.78 -36.78 -18.44
N ARG A 32 31.66 -36.71 -19.44
CA ARG A 32 31.31 -36.13 -20.75
C ARG A 32 30.25 -36.95 -21.45
N ARG A 33 30.30 -38.29 -21.37
CA ARG A 33 29.27 -39.17 -21.93
C ARG A 33 27.93 -38.96 -21.22
N TRP A 34 27.91 -38.92 -19.89
CA TRP A 34 26.70 -38.62 -19.11
C TRP A 34 26.15 -37.23 -19.43
N ARG A 35 26.99 -36.22 -19.60
CA ARG A 35 26.54 -34.89 -19.98
C ARG A 35 25.98 -34.85 -21.40
N ALA A 36 26.58 -35.57 -22.34
CA ALA A 36 26.06 -35.68 -23.70
C ALA A 36 24.67 -36.35 -23.70
N GLN A 37 24.47 -37.38 -22.87
CA GLN A 37 23.16 -38.01 -22.68
C GLN A 37 22.15 -37.02 -22.07
N PHE A 38 22.50 -36.37 -20.96
CA PHE A 38 21.64 -35.39 -20.31
C PHE A 38 21.22 -34.24 -21.24
N LEU A 39 22.14 -33.75 -22.07
CA LEU A 39 21.82 -32.70 -23.06
C LEU A 39 20.86 -33.18 -24.14
N LYS A 40 20.91 -34.47 -24.51
CA LYS A 40 19.92 -35.08 -25.40
C LYS A 40 18.57 -35.24 -24.70
N ASP A 41 18.56 -35.67 -23.45
CA ASP A 41 17.32 -35.87 -22.67
C ASP A 41 16.57 -34.55 -22.38
N ILE A 42 17.26 -33.40 -22.44
CA ILE A 42 16.63 -32.07 -22.35
C ILE A 42 15.92 -31.68 -23.66
N GLN A 43 16.24 -32.30 -24.79
CA GLN A 43 15.58 -31.98 -26.05
C GLN A 43 14.14 -32.47 -26.00
N LEU A 44 13.19 -31.54 -25.97
CA LEU A 44 11.77 -31.86 -26.02
C LEU A 44 11.43 -32.47 -27.39
N ALA A 45 10.40 -33.32 -27.40
CA ALA A 45 9.86 -33.84 -28.65
C ALA A 45 9.29 -32.69 -29.50
N ASP A 46 9.43 -32.77 -30.82
CA ASP A 46 8.98 -31.73 -31.77
C ASP A 46 7.49 -31.37 -31.63
N GLY A 47 6.68 -32.30 -31.10
CA GLY A 47 5.26 -32.13 -30.88
C GLY A 47 4.88 -31.49 -29.55
N GLU A 48 5.84 -31.10 -28.70
CA GLU A 48 5.62 -30.44 -27.42
C GLU A 48 6.00 -28.96 -27.50
N PRO A 49 5.25 -28.03 -26.85
CA PRO A 49 4.07 -28.21 -26.01
C PRO A 49 2.74 -28.36 -26.79
N ARG A 50 1.84 -29.25 -26.34
CA ARG A 50 0.51 -29.44 -26.94
C ARG A 50 -0.58 -28.67 -26.19
N TYR A 51 -1.33 -27.84 -26.90
CA TYR A 51 -2.54 -27.24 -26.37
C TYR A 51 -3.71 -28.23 -26.45
N VAL A 52 -4.17 -28.74 -25.30
CA VAL A 52 -5.33 -29.62 -25.21
C VAL A 52 -6.54 -28.81 -24.73
N PRO A 53 -7.56 -28.55 -25.59
CA PRO A 53 -8.69 -27.70 -25.24
C PRO A 53 -9.58 -28.31 -24.15
N GLU A 54 -9.61 -29.64 -24.05
CA GLU A 54 -10.36 -30.37 -23.03
C GLU A 54 -9.84 -30.09 -21.63
N TYR A 55 -8.51 -30.05 -21.47
CA TYR A 55 -7.86 -29.73 -20.20
C TYR A 55 -8.24 -28.32 -19.72
N TYR A 56 -8.29 -27.35 -20.65
CA TYR A 56 -8.73 -25.99 -20.35
C TYR A 56 -10.20 -25.94 -19.90
N ARG A 57 -11.07 -26.69 -20.57
CA ARG A 57 -12.51 -26.75 -20.25
C ARG A 57 -12.77 -27.44 -18.91
N ALA A 58 -12.04 -28.51 -18.59
CA ALA A 58 -12.16 -29.25 -17.34
C ALA A 58 -11.67 -28.43 -16.14
N THR A 59 -10.54 -27.73 -16.30
CA THR A 59 -9.93 -26.95 -15.21
C THR A 59 -10.63 -25.60 -14.96
N THR A 60 -11.34 -25.06 -15.97
CA THR A 60 -11.90 -23.70 -15.91
C THR A 60 -13.43 -23.69 -15.88
N ASN A 61 -13.99 -23.21 -14.76
CA ASN A 61 -15.44 -23.00 -14.59
C ASN A 61 -16.05 -22.13 -15.74
N PRO A 62 -17.26 -22.45 -16.25
CA PRO A 62 -17.97 -21.64 -17.26
C PRO A 62 -18.09 -20.14 -16.92
N ILE A 63 -18.38 -19.76 -15.68
CA ILE A 63 -18.49 -18.36 -15.26
C ILE A 63 -17.17 -17.63 -15.46
N ARG A 64 -16.06 -18.27 -15.06
CA ARG A 64 -14.72 -17.73 -15.25
C ARG A 64 -14.36 -17.62 -16.74
N ARG A 65 -14.85 -18.52 -17.59
CA ARG A 65 -14.69 -18.43 -19.04
C ARG A 65 -15.42 -17.23 -19.62
N LEU A 66 -16.66 -16.99 -19.19
CA LEU A 66 -17.46 -15.85 -19.63
C LEU A 66 -16.84 -14.51 -19.22
N TRP A 67 -16.37 -14.38 -17.97
CA TRP A 67 -15.66 -13.18 -17.51
C TRP A 67 -14.34 -12.93 -18.26
N LYS A 68 -13.63 -14.00 -18.65
CA LYS A 68 -12.39 -13.90 -19.44
C LYS A 68 -12.62 -13.65 -20.93
N SER A 69 -13.84 -13.89 -21.45
CA SER A 69 -14.14 -13.87 -22.89
C SER A 69 -13.85 -12.52 -23.57
N PRO A 70 -14.21 -11.33 -23.03
CA PRO A 70 -13.99 -10.08 -23.75
C PRO A 70 -12.49 -9.81 -23.94
N MET A 71 -11.68 -10.12 -22.92
CA MET A 71 -10.23 -9.99 -22.99
C MET A 71 -9.57 -11.01 -23.92
N TRP A 72 -10.21 -12.18 -24.11
CA TRP A 72 -9.72 -13.19 -25.05
C TRP A 72 -10.01 -12.80 -26.50
N VAL A 73 -11.18 -12.22 -26.78
CA VAL A 73 -11.52 -11.66 -28.10
C VAL A 73 -10.55 -10.53 -28.45
N LEU A 74 -10.29 -9.62 -27.51
CA LEU A 74 -9.30 -8.55 -27.68
C LEU A 74 -7.91 -9.11 -27.97
N GLN A 75 -7.46 -10.11 -27.20
CA GLN A 75 -6.16 -10.74 -27.42
C GLN A 75 -6.07 -11.40 -28.80
N ASN A 76 -7.07 -12.17 -29.22
CA ASN A 76 -7.06 -12.84 -30.52
C ASN A 76 -6.98 -11.81 -31.67
N PHE A 77 -7.74 -10.71 -31.56
CA PHE A 77 -7.68 -9.61 -32.52
C PHE A 77 -6.28 -8.95 -32.57
N LEU A 78 -5.65 -8.72 -31.41
CA LEU A 78 -4.32 -8.13 -31.32
C LEU A 78 -3.22 -9.10 -31.79
N GLN A 79 -3.35 -10.40 -31.49
CA GLN A 79 -2.37 -11.41 -31.89
C GLN A 79 -2.26 -11.51 -33.41
N SER A 80 -3.36 -11.36 -34.15
CA SER A 80 -3.34 -11.30 -35.61
C SER A 80 -2.53 -10.13 -36.18
N LYS A 81 -2.24 -9.09 -35.39
CA LYS A 81 -1.51 -7.88 -35.84
C LYS A 81 -0.11 -7.75 -35.25
N LEU A 82 0.04 -8.07 -33.96
CA LEU A 82 1.29 -7.86 -33.21
C LEU A 82 2.08 -9.16 -32.98
N GLY A 83 1.45 -10.33 -33.10
CA GLY A 83 2.04 -11.61 -32.71
C GLY A 83 1.67 -12.04 -31.30
N GLU A 84 2.09 -13.26 -30.92
CA GLU A 84 1.59 -13.95 -29.73
C GLU A 84 2.05 -13.29 -28.41
N THR A 85 3.36 -13.00 -28.31
CA THR A 85 3.97 -12.42 -27.10
C THR A 85 3.48 -11.01 -26.79
N PRO A 86 3.49 -10.02 -27.71
CA PRO A 86 2.96 -8.69 -27.40
C PRO A 86 1.45 -8.70 -27.18
N GLY A 87 0.68 -9.51 -27.92
CA GLY A 87 -0.77 -9.63 -27.72
C GLY A 87 -1.13 -10.09 -26.29
N TYR A 88 -0.34 -11.02 -25.74
CA TYR A 88 -0.48 -11.46 -24.35
C TYR A 88 -0.19 -10.32 -23.35
N HIS A 89 0.89 -9.57 -23.53
CA HIS A 89 1.25 -8.47 -22.63
C HIS A 89 0.22 -7.34 -22.67
N VAL A 90 -0.21 -6.93 -23.86
CA VAL A 90 -1.17 -5.84 -24.04
C VAL A 90 -2.50 -6.15 -23.36
N ARG A 91 -3.02 -7.37 -23.48
CA ARG A 91 -4.21 -7.82 -22.74
C ARG A 91 -4.09 -7.57 -21.24
N HIS A 92 -2.96 -7.91 -20.63
CA HIS A 92 -2.75 -7.76 -19.20
C HIS A 92 -2.59 -6.30 -18.77
N ILE A 93 -1.89 -5.50 -19.58
CA ILE A 93 -1.72 -4.06 -19.32
C ILE A 93 -3.08 -3.38 -19.36
N ILE A 94 -3.87 -3.58 -20.42
CA ILE A 94 -5.20 -2.97 -20.57
C ILE A 94 -6.13 -3.37 -19.42
N GLY A 95 -6.13 -4.66 -19.03
CA GLY A 95 -6.96 -5.11 -17.91
C GLY A 95 -6.58 -4.47 -16.58
N LYS A 96 -5.28 -4.39 -16.28
CA LYS A 96 -4.80 -3.79 -15.04
C LYS A 96 -5.00 -2.28 -15.01
N THR A 97 -4.78 -1.59 -16.12
CA THR A 97 -5.00 -0.13 -16.21
C THR A 97 -6.48 0.21 -16.06
N PHE A 98 -7.38 -0.56 -16.68
CA PHE A 98 -8.82 -0.35 -16.53
C PHE A 98 -9.29 -0.55 -15.08
N ILE A 99 -8.84 -1.62 -14.42
CA ILE A 99 -9.18 -1.85 -13.00
C ILE A 99 -8.60 -0.73 -12.13
N LEU A 100 -7.34 -0.34 -12.35
CA LEU A 100 -6.71 0.75 -11.61
C LEU A 100 -7.48 2.07 -11.77
N PHE A 101 -7.91 2.37 -13.00
CA PHE A 101 -8.71 3.55 -13.30
C PHE A 101 -10.08 3.52 -12.62
N MET A 102 -10.78 2.39 -12.67
CA MET A 102 -12.09 2.26 -12.03
C MET A 102 -11.99 2.38 -10.50
N VAL A 103 -11.03 1.69 -9.88
CA VAL A 103 -10.81 1.76 -8.43
C VAL A 103 -10.38 3.16 -8.01
N SER A 104 -9.50 3.82 -8.76
CA SER A 104 -9.08 5.19 -8.44
C SER A 104 -10.23 6.18 -8.57
N TYR A 105 -11.04 6.08 -9.63
CA TYR A 105 -12.21 6.92 -9.83
C TYR A 105 -13.24 6.72 -8.71
N MET A 106 -13.59 5.47 -8.38
CA MET A 106 -14.48 5.16 -7.27
C MET A 106 -13.93 5.66 -5.94
N GLY A 107 -12.63 5.50 -5.69
CA GLY A 107 -11.96 5.99 -4.49
C GLY A 107 -12.02 7.52 -4.38
N ILE A 108 -11.69 8.24 -5.44
CA ILE A 108 -11.75 9.72 -5.46
C ILE A 108 -13.19 10.20 -5.27
N TYR A 109 -14.14 9.58 -5.95
CA TYR A 109 -15.56 9.92 -5.80
C TYR A 109 -16.05 9.67 -4.37
N TYR A 110 -15.72 8.52 -3.79
CA TYR A 110 -16.05 8.19 -2.42
C TYR A 110 -15.48 9.22 -1.44
N ILE A 111 -14.18 9.53 -1.55
CA ILE A 111 -13.52 10.51 -0.69
C ILE A 111 -14.14 11.91 -0.84
N LYS A 112 -14.52 12.31 -2.04
CA LYS A 112 -15.06 13.63 -2.33
C LYS A 112 -16.44 13.87 -1.73
N TYR A 113 -17.32 12.86 -1.77
CA TYR A 113 -18.72 13.01 -1.36
C TYR A 113 -19.05 12.36 -0.02
N HIS A 114 -18.16 11.51 0.50
CA HIS A 114 -18.35 10.81 1.76
C HIS A 114 -17.29 11.24 2.79
N SER A 115 -17.25 12.54 3.12
CA SER A 115 -16.38 13.06 4.19
C SER A 115 -16.85 12.59 5.57
N SER A 116 -15.88 12.44 6.47
CA SER A 116 -16.12 12.16 7.88
C SER A 116 -16.59 13.39 8.63
N ASP A 117 -17.88 13.66 8.51
CA ASP A 117 -18.59 14.63 9.33
C ASP A 117 -19.08 13.98 10.63
N TRP A 118 -19.45 14.80 11.62
CA TRP A 118 -20.01 14.30 12.90
C TRP A 118 -21.25 13.40 12.75
N LYS A 119 -21.96 13.46 11.61
CA LYS A 119 -23.13 12.62 11.30
C LYS A 119 -22.76 11.24 10.73
N ASN A 120 -21.60 11.12 10.11
CA ASN A 120 -21.22 9.95 9.30
C ASN A 120 -20.07 9.20 9.97
N VAL A 121 -20.41 8.17 10.75
CA VAL A 121 -19.43 7.40 11.56
C VAL A 121 -18.50 6.51 10.71
N PHE A 122 -18.97 6.00 9.57
CA PHE A 122 -18.23 5.05 8.72
C PHE A 122 -17.52 5.69 7.51
N ALA A 123 -17.48 7.02 7.48
CA ALA A 123 -16.84 7.77 6.41
C ALA A 123 -15.31 7.67 6.46
N ALA A 124 -14.65 7.94 5.32
CA ALA A 124 -13.20 8.09 5.32
C ALA A 124 -12.80 9.37 6.06
N ASP A 125 -11.97 9.22 7.08
CA ASP A 125 -11.48 10.30 7.92
C ASP A 125 -10.06 10.70 7.50
N PHE A 126 -9.87 11.99 7.18
CA PHE A 126 -8.61 12.52 6.67
C PHE A 126 -8.09 13.63 7.56
N TYR A 127 -7.05 13.32 8.32
CA TYR A 127 -6.32 14.32 9.11
C TYR A 127 -5.24 14.98 8.26
N ARG A 128 -5.32 16.29 8.10
CA ARG A 128 -4.21 17.08 7.56
C ARG A 128 -3.24 17.39 8.69
N ALA A 129 -2.01 16.91 8.56
CA ALA A 129 -0.93 17.33 9.44
C ALA A 129 -0.72 18.85 9.33
N LYS A 130 -0.31 19.46 10.44
CA LYS A 130 0.05 20.88 10.46
C LYS A 130 1.24 21.10 9.53
N PRO A 131 1.27 22.19 8.74
CA PRO A 131 2.44 22.49 7.92
C PRO A 131 3.67 22.74 8.82
N PRO A 132 4.88 22.41 8.36
CA PRO A 132 6.09 22.68 9.12
C PRO A 132 6.28 24.19 9.26
N MET A 133 6.52 24.66 10.49
CA MET A 133 6.83 26.06 10.76
C MET A 133 8.33 26.27 10.83
N VAL A 134 8.85 27.01 9.85
CA VAL A 134 10.24 27.43 9.78
C VAL A 134 10.32 28.97 9.81
N PRO A 135 11.43 29.57 10.28
CA PRO A 135 11.57 31.02 10.41
C PRO A 135 11.36 31.81 9.10
N SER A 136 11.49 31.16 7.94
CA SER A 136 11.31 31.75 6.63
C SER A 136 9.85 31.77 6.13
N GLN A 137 8.91 31.13 6.83
CA GLN A 137 7.50 31.05 6.42
C GLN A 137 6.64 32.13 7.10
N PRO A 138 5.63 32.69 6.41
CA PRO A 138 4.71 33.65 7.00
C PRO A 138 3.91 32.99 8.13
N GLY A 139 3.96 33.58 9.32
CA GLY A 139 3.26 33.08 10.52
C GLY A 139 4.16 32.46 11.58
N TYR A 140 5.46 32.26 11.33
CA TYR A 140 6.42 31.97 12.39
C TYR A 140 6.59 33.17 13.33
N PRO A 141 6.67 33.01 14.67
CA PRO A 141 6.68 31.76 15.46
C PRO A 141 5.29 31.28 15.94
N ASN A 142 4.21 31.91 15.49
CA ASN A 142 2.87 31.71 16.04
C ASN A 142 2.18 30.48 15.44
N ALA A 143 2.45 29.31 16.01
CA ALA A 143 1.75 28.08 15.63
C ALA A 143 0.26 28.14 15.99
N PRO A 144 -0.65 27.66 15.12
CA PRO A 144 -2.07 27.57 15.44
C PRO A 144 -2.27 26.59 16.61
N LYS A 145 -2.77 27.13 17.71
CA LYS A 145 -3.18 26.38 18.90
C LYS A 145 -4.66 26.02 18.74
N MET A 146 -4.97 24.74 18.91
CA MET A 146 -6.35 24.24 18.95
C MET A 146 -6.74 24.05 20.40
N ALA A 147 -7.99 24.36 20.73
CA ALA A 147 -8.51 24.08 22.07
C ALA A 147 -8.70 22.56 22.26
N PRO A 148 -8.70 22.04 23.50
CA PRO A 148 -8.82 20.60 23.75
C PRO A 148 -10.07 19.95 23.13
N PHE A 149 -11.18 20.69 23.05
CA PHE A 149 -12.45 20.20 22.49
C PHE A 149 -12.49 20.28 20.94
N GLU A 150 -11.56 20.99 20.30
CA GLU A 150 -11.51 21.13 18.84
C GLU A 150 -10.78 19.97 18.14
N TYR A 151 -10.13 19.09 18.91
CA TYR A 151 -9.24 18.05 18.37
C TYR A 151 -9.97 17.01 17.49
N TYR A 152 -11.26 16.75 17.75
CA TYR A 152 -12.08 15.77 17.02
C TYR A 152 -13.51 16.29 16.75
N ASP A 153 -13.65 17.59 16.48
CA ASP A 153 -14.97 18.22 16.34
C ASP A 153 -15.75 17.71 15.11
N LYS A 154 -15.07 17.38 14.01
CA LYS A 154 -15.69 16.99 12.72
C LYS A 154 -16.82 17.94 12.27
N GLY A 155 -16.68 19.23 12.60
CA GLY A 155 -17.66 20.28 12.30
C GLY A 155 -18.94 20.19 13.11
N PHE A 156 -18.94 19.62 14.32
CA PHE A 156 -20.10 19.61 15.20
C PHE A 156 -20.37 21.01 15.78
N TYR A 157 -19.34 21.70 16.29
CA TYR A 157 -19.47 23.03 16.91
C TYR A 157 -19.82 24.16 15.91
N SER A 158 -19.69 23.93 14.61
CA SER A 158 -20.14 24.87 13.56
C SER A 158 -21.64 24.77 13.24
N THR A 159 -22.35 23.80 13.82
CA THR A 159 -23.80 23.61 13.60
C THR A 159 -24.66 24.49 14.51
N PRO A 160 -25.92 24.77 14.14
CA PRO A 160 -26.82 25.55 14.99
C PRO A 160 -27.24 24.85 16.29
N PHE A 161 -26.97 23.54 16.44
CA PHE A 161 -27.37 22.72 17.60
C PHE A 161 -26.29 22.63 18.65
N ALA A 162 -25.04 22.90 18.29
CA ALA A 162 -23.98 22.98 19.27
C ALA A 162 -24.37 24.09 20.25
N VAL A 163 -24.70 23.67 21.48
CA VAL A 163 -24.81 24.59 22.61
C VAL A 163 -23.59 25.50 22.48
N LYS A 164 -23.81 26.82 22.39
CA LYS A 164 -22.74 27.80 22.50
C LYS A 164 -22.20 27.66 23.91
N ILE A 165 -21.38 26.63 24.13
CA ILE A 165 -20.50 26.55 25.25
C ILE A 165 -19.61 27.74 24.98
N GLU A 166 -19.92 28.86 25.64
CA GLU A 166 -19.02 29.99 25.70
C GLU A 166 -17.64 29.39 25.97
N LYS A 167 -16.70 29.67 25.05
CA LYS A 167 -15.33 29.12 25.06
C LYS A 167 -14.92 28.94 26.52
N PRO A 168 -14.63 27.70 26.95
CA PRO A 168 -14.61 27.38 28.36
C PRO A 168 -13.78 28.43 29.07
N VAL A 169 -14.38 28.93 30.15
CA VAL A 169 -13.93 29.86 31.19
C VAL A 169 -12.58 29.41 31.82
N ALA A 170 -11.77 28.59 31.14
CA ALA A 170 -10.44 28.15 31.53
C ALA A 170 -9.48 29.33 31.66
N GLU A 171 -9.52 30.31 30.74
CA GLU A 171 -8.70 31.52 30.85
C GLU A 171 -9.14 32.41 32.02
N THR A 172 -10.44 32.55 32.24
CA THR A 172 -11.01 33.35 33.33
C THR A 172 -10.83 32.70 34.70
N SER A 173 -10.92 31.37 34.83
CA SER A 173 -10.69 30.68 36.11
C SER A 173 -9.20 30.64 36.49
N SER A 174 -8.30 30.49 35.51
CA SER A 174 -6.86 30.59 35.71
C SER A 174 -6.45 32.01 36.12
N LYS A 175 -6.97 33.04 35.43
CA LYS A 175 -6.76 34.45 35.82
C LYS A 175 -7.34 34.78 37.19
N LYS A 176 -8.55 34.29 37.53
CA LYS A 176 -9.12 34.45 38.90
C LYS A 176 -8.29 33.76 39.96
N ARG A 177 -7.76 32.56 39.68
CA ARG A 177 -6.88 31.82 40.61
C ARG A 177 -5.53 32.53 40.80
N ARG A 178 -4.96 33.09 39.72
CA ARG A 178 -3.72 33.89 39.79
C ARG A 178 -3.94 35.20 40.55
N ALA A 179 -5.03 35.92 40.27
CA ALA A 179 -5.39 37.15 40.97
C ALA A 179 -5.66 36.91 42.47
N LYS A 180 -6.36 35.81 42.81
CA LYS A 180 -6.58 35.42 44.21
C LYS A 180 -5.27 35.05 44.93
N LYS A 181 -4.33 34.41 44.23
CA LYS A 181 -3.01 34.07 44.78
C LYS A 181 -2.13 35.31 44.98
N GLN A 182 -2.27 36.33 44.12
CA GLN A 182 -1.60 37.62 44.29
C GLN A 182 -2.16 38.39 45.48
N GLN A 183 -3.49 38.45 45.63
CA GLN A 183 -4.14 39.08 46.80
C GLN A 183 -3.75 38.40 48.12
N GLN A 184 -3.73 37.06 48.17
CA GLN A 184 -3.29 36.34 49.37
C GLN A 184 -1.82 36.60 49.74
N GLN A 185 -0.99 36.95 48.77
CA GLN A 185 0.43 37.24 49.00
C GLN A 185 0.63 38.68 49.48
N GLU A 186 -0.17 39.63 48.96
CA GLU A 186 -0.23 41.01 49.48
C GLU A 186 -0.77 41.05 50.92
N ASP A 187 -1.80 40.26 51.23
CA ASP A 187 -2.36 40.16 52.60
C ASP A 187 -1.38 39.53 53.61
N GLU A 188 -0.47 38.64 53.18
CA GLU A 188 0.59 38.05 54.02
C GLU A 188 1.77 39.02 54.25
N ASP A 189 2.04 39.91 53.29
CA ASP A 189 3.13 40.91 53.37
C ASP A 189 2.75 42.14 54.24
N ASP A 190 1.44 42.36 54.49
CA ASP A 190 0.89 43.47 55.28
C ASP A 190 0.64 43.14 56.78
N GLU A 191 0.97 41.93 57.27
CA GLU A 191 0.94 41.61 58.70
C GLU A 191 2.20 42.16 59.43
N PRO A 192 2.08 43.12 60.36
CA PRO A 192 3.22 43.60 61.13
C PRO A 192 3.65 42.60 62.20
N CYS A 193 4.97 42.32 62.27
CA CYS A 193 5.63 41.54 63.33
C CYS A 193 5.33 42.02 64.76
#